data_AF-A0A7C5NEY8-F1
#
_entry.id   AF-A0A7C5NEY8-F1
#
_cell.length_a   1.000
_cell.length_b   1.000
_cell.length_c   1.000
_cell.angle_alpha   90.00
_cell.angle_beta   90.00
_cell.angle_gamma   90.00
#
_symmetry.space_group_name_H-M   'P 1'
#
loop_
_entity.id
_entity.type
_entity.pdbx_description
1 polymer ?
#
loop_
_entity_poly.entity_id
_entity_poly.type
_entity_poly.pdbx_seq_one_letter_code
_entity_poly.pdbx_strand_id
1 'polypeptide(L)'
;MKSFRPWLTPALLGPLLTTWGFATLGALAIGAQAISLGLAEEWPLLMMWATLFGSTFAVFVVTADVVLLSLKWRSLPTGARGWFSAMVTPIACYFGWMMMPQPETILGVVLTVMGPMLGAAFATRFLFGARP
;
A
#
# COMPACT_ATOMS: atom_id res chain seq x y z
N MET A 1 -27.82 11.83 2.04
CA MET A 1 -26.76 10.83 2.36
C MET A 1 -25.41 11.52 2.26
N LYS A 2 -24.54 11.45 3.28
CA LYS A 2 -23.17 12.00 3.17
C LYS A 2 -22.40 11.15 2.15
N SER A 3 -21.69 11.80 1.23
CA SER A 3 -20.90 11.10 0.20
C SER A 3 -19.69 10.41 0.84
N PHE A 4 -19.49 9.13 0.55
CA PHE A 4 -18.30 8.37 0.98
C PHE A 4 -17.08 8.60 0.08
N ARG A 5 -17.26 9.23 -1.09
CA ARG A 5 -16.18 9.49 -2.06
C ARG A 5 -14.93 10.15 -1.45
N PRO A 6 -15.05 11.17 -0.57
CA PRO A 6 -13.87 11.85 -0.01
C PRO A 6 -12.96 10.96 0.84
N TRP A 7 -13.46 9.82 1.31
CA TRP A 7 -12.70 8.79 2.05
C TRP A 7 -12.31 7.63 1.14
N LEU A 8 -13.25 7.14 0.33
CA LEU A 8 -13.03 5.92 -0.45
C LEU A 8 -12.04 6.12 -1.59
N THR A 9 -12.11 7.26 -2.29
CA THR A 9 -11.20 7.57 -3.41
C THR A 9 -9.72 7.53 -2.98
N PRO A 10 -9.28 8.23 -1.92
CA PRO A 10 -7.89 8.12 -1.48
C PRO A 10 -7.55 6.73 -0.94
N ALA A 11 -8.47 6.04 -0.25
CA ALA A 11 -8.24 4.69 0.28
C ALA A 11 -7.95 3.68 -0.84
N LEU A 12 -8.66 3.78 -1.97
CA LEU A 12 -8.51 2.87 -3.11
C LEU A 12 -7.36 3.26 -4.03
N LEU A 13 -7.26 4.54 -4.40
CA LEU A 13 -6.30 4.99 -5.41
C LEU A 13 -4.92 5.31 -4.82
N GLY A 14 -4.85 5.76 -3.58
CA GLY A 14 -3.58 6.12 -2.94
C GLY A 14 -2.55 4.99 -2.99
N PRO A 15 -2.88 3.76 -2.56
CA PRO A 15 -1.93 2.66 -2.60
C PRO A 15 -1.53 2.27 -4.02
N LEU A 16 -2.46 2.29 -4.98
CA LEU A 16 -2.19 2.01 -6.40
C LEU A 16 -1.20 3.02 -7.00
N LEU A 17 -1.41 4.32 -6.77
CA LEU A 17 -0.51 5.36 -7.26
C LEU A 17 0.91 5.18 -6.72
N THR A 18 1.04 4.84 -5.43
CA THR A 18 2.35 4.58 -4.82
C THR A 18 3.02 3.33 -5.42
N THR A 19 2.29 2.21 -5.53
CA THR A 19 2.89 0.96 -6.07
C THR A 19 3.24 1.10 -7.54
N TRP A 20 2.41 1.76 -8.35
CA TRP A 20 2.75 2.10 -9.74
C TRP A 20 3.93 3.06 -9.85
N GLY A 21 4.03 4.03 -8.94
CA GLY A 21 5.19 4.90 -8.82
C GLY A 21 6.46 4.10 -8.58
N PHE A 22 6.44 3.16 -7.64
CA PHE A 22 7.58 2.27 -7.39
C PHE A 22 7.91 1.36 -8.57
N ALA A 23 6.91 0.77 -9.23
CA ALA A 23 7.15 -0.06 -10.41
C ALA A 23 7.78 0.74 -11.55
N THR A 24 7.29 1.96 -11.78
CA THR A 24 7.82 2.84 -12.83
C THR A 24 9.22 3.33 -12.49
N LEU A 25 9.47 3.77 -11.25
CA LEU A 25 10.79 4.19 -10.80
C LEU A 25 11.80 3.04 -10.81
N GLY A 26 11.39 1.84 -10.41
CA GLY A 26 12.21 0.63 -10.48
C GLY A 26 12.57 0.27 -11.92
N ALA A 27 11.58 0.29 -12.81
CA ALA A 27 11.80 0.06 -14.24
C ALA A 27 12.75 1.10 -14.86
N LEU A 28 12.66 2.39 -14.47
CA LEU A 28 13.56 3.44 -14.95
C LEU A 28 14.98 3.31 -14.35
N ALA A 29 15.09 2.97 -13.07
CA ALA A 29 16.37 2.84 -12.37
C ALA A 29 17.19 1.66 -12.91
N ILE A 30 16.53 0.55 -13.27
CA ILE A 30 17.15 -0.62 -13.92
C ILE A 30 17.27 -0.38 -15.44
N GLY A 31 16.35 0.42 -16.00
CA GLY A 31 16.17 0.71 -17.42
C GLY A 31 17.37 1.34 -18.13
N ALA A 32 18.20 2.12 -17.44
CA ALA A 32 19.39 2.72 -18.07
C ALA A 32 20.41 1.68 -18.57
N GLN A 33 20.38 0.45 -18.07
CA GLN A 33 21.22 -0.68 -18.54
C GLN A 33 20.43 -1.73 -19.33
N ALA A 34 19.10 -1.72 -19.24
CA ALA A 34 18.21 -2.73 -19.81
C ALA A 34 17.68 -2.36 -21.22
N ILE A 35 17.63 -1.07 -21.57
CA ILE A 35 17.17 -0.56 -22.88
C ILE A 35 18.06 -1.06 -24.03
N SER A 36 19.34 -1.38 -23.80
CA SER A 36 20.22 -1.98 -24.82
C SER A 36 20.03 -3.49 -25.03
N LEU A 37 19.21 -4.16 -24.22
CA LEU A 37 19.02 -5.63 -24.24
C LEU A 37 17.59 -6.08 -24.57
N GLY A 38 16.68 -5.16 -24.92
CA GLY A 38 15.30 -5.51 -25.34
C GLY A 38 14.26 -5.64 -24.22
N LEU A 39 14.57 -5.21 -22.99
CA LEU A 39 13.72 -5.39 -21.80
C LEU A 39 12.55 -4.37 -21.66
N ALA A 40 12.10 -3.77 -22.76
CA ALA A 40 10.89 -2.93 -22.75
C ALA A 40 9.62 -3.73 -22.36
N GLU A 41 9.68 -5.07 -22.41
CA GLU A 41 8.60 -5.99 -22.10
C GLU A 41 8.34 -6.21 -20.60
N GLU A 42 9.25 -5.79 -19.71
CA GLU A 42 9.12 -6.06 -18.27
C GLU A 42 8.21 -5.04 -17.54
N TRP A 43 8.08 -3.82 -18.06
CA TRP A 43 7.27 -2.77 -17.42
C TRP A 43 5.78 -3.15 -17.29
N PRO A 44 5.11 -3.70 -18.32
CA PRO A 44 3.74 -4.20 -18.17
C PRO A 44 3.60 -5.26 -17.07
N LEU A 45 4.56 -6.18 -16.95
CA LEU A 45 4.54 -7.22 -15.92
C LEU A 45 4.72 -6.62 -14.52
N LEU A 46 5.64 -5.67 -14.35
CA LEU A 46 5.83 -4.93 -13.10
C LEU A 46 4.56 -4.14 -12.72
N MET A 47 3.91 -3.50 -13.69
CA MET A 47 2.64 -2.79 -13.46
C MET A 47 1.51 -3.73 -13.06
N MET A 48 1.46 -4.94 -13.63
CA MET A 48 0.49 -5.96 -13.24
C MET A 48 0.69 -6.37 -11.77
N TRP A 49 1.93 -6.67 -11.37
CA TRP A 49 2.26 -6.97 -9.97
C TRP A 49 1.96 -5.79 -9.04
N ALA A 50 2.34 -4.57 -9.41
CA ALA A 50 2.06 -3.37 -8.63
C ALA A 50 0.56 -3.11 -8.47
N THR A 51 -0.25 -3.46 -9.47
CA THR A 51 -1.71 -3.38 -9.40
C THR A 51 -2.28 -4.39 -8.42
N LEU A 52 -1.77 -5.63 -8.43
CA LEU A 52 -2.15 -6.65 -7.46
C LEU A 52 -1.86 -6.19 -6.03
N PHE A 53 -0.61 -5.81 -5.75
CA PHE A 53 -0.21 -5.33 -4.41
C PHE A 53 -0.95 -4.06 -4.01
N GLY A 54 -1.09 -3.08 -4.91
CA GLY A 54 -1.81 -1.85 -4.64
C GLY A 54 -3.29 -2.10 -4.31
N SER A 55 -3.93 -3.05 -4.99
CA SER A 55 -5.30 -3.47 -4.70
C SER A 55 -5.40 -4.18 -3.33
N THR A 56 -4.44 -5.04 -2.99
CA THR A 56 -4.39 -5.67 -1.66
C THR A 56 -4.22 -4.63 -0.56
N PHE A 57 -3.34 -3.63 -0.76
CA PHE A 57 -3.22 -2.52 0.19
C PHE A 57 -4.51 -1.73 0.32
N ALA A 58 -5.20 -1.43 -0.80
CA ALA A 58 -6.49 -0.75 -0.77
C ALA A 58 -7.51 -1.50 0.11
N VAL A 59 -7.57 -2.83 -0.02
CA VAL A 59 -8.41 -3.67 0.85
C VAL A 59 -8.01 -3.52 2.31
N PHE A 60 -6.73 -3.68 2.66
CA PHE A 60 -6.28 -3.57 4.05
C PHE A 60 -6.47 -2.18 4.65
N VAL A 61 -6.27 -1.13 3.87
CA VAL A 61 -6.52 0.26 4.27
C VAL A 61 -8.00 0.46 4.61
N VAL A 62 -8.91 -0.03 3.75
CA VAL A 62 -10.36 0.02 4.02
C VAL A 62 -10.72 -0.83 5.23
N THR A 63 -10.16 -2.03 5.37
CA THR A 63 -10.37 -2.89 6.54
C THR A 63 -9.91 -2.19 7.82
N ALA A 64 -8.73 -1.58 7.83
CA ALA A 64 -8.22 -0.84 8.97
C ALA A 64 -9.15 0.31 9.36
N ASP A 65 -9.66 1.07 8.39
CA ASP A 65 -10.62 2.15 8.65
C ASP A 65 -11.92 1.63 9.27
N VAL A 66 -12.49 0.54 8.73
CA VAL A 66 -13.73 -0.06 9.25
C VAL A 66 -13.52 -0.56 10.69
N VAL A 67 -12.40 -1.21 10.97
CA VAL A 67 -12.08 -1.70 12.32
C VAL A 67 -11.83 -0.55 13.29
N LEU A 68 -11.06 0.46 12.92
CA LEU A 68 -10.78 1.60 13.79
C LEU A 68 -12.04 2.44 14.06
N LEU A 69 -12.93 2.55 13.07
CA LEU A 69 -14.22 3.23 13.21
C LEU A 69 -15.18 2.43 14.10
N SER A 70 -15.26 1.09 13.93
CA SER A 70 -16.13 0.24 14.76
C SER A 70 -15.71 0.26 16.23
N LEU A 71 -14.40 0.33 16.49
CA LEU A 71 -13.82 0.50 17.83
C LEU A 71 -13.94 1.95 18.35
N LYS A 72 -14.46 2.89 17.54
CA LYS A 72 -14.52 4.32 17.86
C LYS A 72 -13.17 4.93 18.24
N TRP A 73 -12.07 4.37 17.72
CA TRP A 73 -10.74 4.87 18.01
C TRP A 73 -10.34 6.03 17.11
N ARG A 74 -10.88 6.09 15.89
CA ARG A 74 -10.61 7.14 14.89
C ARG A 74 -11.83 7.42 14.02
N SER A 75 -11.85 8.62 13.45
CA SER A 75 -12.75 9.00 12.36
C SER A 75 -12.10 8.72 11.00
N LEU A 76 -12.94 8.56 9.96
CA LEU A 76 -12.48 8.24 8.62
C LEU A 76 -11.59 9.36 8.05
N PRO A 77 -10.38 9.05 7.59
CA PRO A 77 -9.49 10.06 7.04
C PRO A 77 -9.99 10.53 5.67
N THR A 78 -10.05 11.84 5.47
CA THR A 78 -10.53 12.48 4.22
C THR A 78 -9.55 13.55 3.74
N GLY A 79 -9.72 14.02 2.50
CA GLY A 79 -8.90 15.09 1.91
C GLY A 79 -7.42 14.72 1.85
N ALA A 80 -6.54 15.70 2.07
CA ALA A 80 -5.09 15.52 2.00
C ALA A 80 -4.55 14.46 2.99
N ARG A 81 -5.12 14.39 4.20
CA ARG A 81 -4.74 13.36 5.20
C ARG A 81 -5.09 11.96 4.73
N GLY A 82 -6.26 11.79 4.12
CA GLY A 82 -6.69 10.52 3.53
C GLY A 82 -5.74 10.03 2.45
N TRP A 83 -5.36 10.93 1.54
CA TRP A 83 -4.38 10.66 0.46
C TRP A 83 -3.01 10.30 1.03
N PHE A 84 -2.45 11.15 1.88
CA PHE A 84 -1.12 10.94 2.44
C PHE A 84 -1.03 9.62 3.22
N SER A 85 -1.99 9.37 4.10
CA SER A 85 -2.08 8.12 4.86
C SER A 85 -2.11 6.88 3.95
N ALA A 86 -2.94 6.92 2.89
CA ALA A 86 -3.07 5.80 1.97
C ALA A 86 -1.81 5.60 1.11
N MET A 87 -1.22 6.68 0.59
CA MET A 87 0.00 6.63 -0.22
C MET A 87 1.24 6.21 0.57
N VAL A 88 1.32 6.57 1.86
CA VAL A 88 2.43 6.17 2.75
C VAL A 88 2.34 4.70 3.14
N THR A 89 1.17 4.07 3.04
CA THR A 89 0.96 2.68 3.49
C THR A 89 1.88 1.67 2.78
N PRO A 90 1.97 1.63 1.43
CA PRO A 90 2.92 0.74 0.76
C PRO A 90 4.38 1.04 1.12
N ILE A 91 4.72 2.31 1.37
CA ILE A 91 6.07 2.73 1.77
C ILE A 91 6.41 2.17 3.15
N ALA A 92 5.52 2.34 4.12
CA ALA A 92 5.69 1.80 5.47
C ALA A 92 5.78 0.27 5.46
N CYS A 93 4.99 -0.39 4.60
CA CYS A 93 5.07 -1.84 4.42
C CYS A 93 6.43 -2.28 3.88
N TYR A 94 6.99 -1.56 2.90
CA TYR A 94 8.30 -1.86 2.34
C TYR A 94 9.40 -1.82 3.43
N PHE A 95 9.40 -0.78 4.28
CA PHE A 95 10.31 -0.73 5.43
C PHE A 95 10.03 -1.86 6.44
N GLY A 96 8.76 -2.22 6.64
CA GLY A 96 8.39 -3.37 7.46
C GLY A 96 8.96 -4.69 6.94
N TRP A 97 8.93 -4.91 5.62
CA TRP A 97 9.54 -6.09 4.99
C TRP A 97 11.05 -6.14 5.16
N MET A 98 11.74 -5.00 5.08
CA MET A 98 13.19 -4.94 5.30
C MET A 98 13.64 -5.36 6.71
N MET A 99 12.73 -5.27 7.68
CA MET A 99 12.99 -5.63 9.08
C MET A 99 12.61 -7.08 9.41
N MET A 100 11.94 -7.79 8.50
CA MET A 100 11.50 -9.16 8.75
C MET A 100 12.61 -10.16 8.43
N PRO A 101 12.81 -11.19 9.27
CA PRO A 101 13.74 -12.27 8.97
C PRO A 101 13.24 -13.10 7.77
N GLN A 102 14.15 -13.78 7.09
CA GLN A 102 13.78 -14.70 6.01
C GLN A 102 13.00 -15.89 6.58
N PRO A 103 11.82 -16.20 6.04
CA PRO A 103 11.00 -17.30 6.53
C PRO A 103 11.49 -18.66 6.02
N GLU A 104 11.51 -19.66 6.90
CA GLU A 104 11.85 -21.06 6.55
C GLU A 104 10.61 -21.94 6.29
N THR A 105 9.42 -21.46 6.67
CA THR A 105 8.17 -22.22 6.55
C THR A 105 7.15 -21.47 5.70
N ILE A 106 6.19 -22.19 5.12
CA ILE A 106 5.08 -21.60 4.34
C ILE A 106 4.28 -20.61 5.19
N LEU A 107 3.98 -20.98 6.44
CA LEU A 107 3.31 -20.07 7.38
C LEU A 107 4.17 -18.82 7.64
N GLY A 108 5.48 -19.01 7.81
CA GLY A 108 6.45 -17.92 7.90
C GLY A 108 6.34 -16.96 6.72
N VAL A 109 6.33 -17.48 5.48
CA VAL A 109 6.19 -16.67 4.26
C VAL A 109 4.92 -15.85 4.29
N VAL A 110 3.78 -16.47 4.60
CA VAL A 110 2.49 -15.77 4.68
C VAL A 110 2.54 -14.65 5.71
N LEU A 111 3.09 -14.90 6.90
CA LEU A 111 3.18 -13.89 7.97
C LEU A 111 4.17 -12.78 7.63
N THR A 112 5.31 -13.08 7.02
CA THR A 112 6.30 -12.08 6.62
C THR A 112 5.79 -11.20 5.48
N VAL A 113 4.91 -11.72 4.60
CA VAL A 113 4.31 -10.91 3.54
C VAL A 113 3.11 -10.11 4.08
N MET A 114 2.12 -10.79 4.69
CA MET A 114 0.86 -10.18 5.11
C MET A 114 0.99 -9.33 6.38
N GLY A 115 1.86 -9.72 7.32
CA GLY A 115 2.05 -9.04 8.60
C GLY A 115 2.43 -7.58 8.44
N PRO A 116 3.51 -7.25 7.71
CA PRO A 116 3.87 -5.87 7.41
C PRO A 116 2.81 -5.10 6.62
N MET A 117 2.09 -5.75 5.71
CA MET A 117 1.03 -5.09 4.94
C MET A 117 -0.13 -4.64 5.83
N LEU A 118 -0.62 -5.55 6.70
CA LEU A 118 -1.65 -5.24 7.69
C LEU A 118 -1.13 -4.22 8.70
N GLY A 119 0.05 -4.45 9.27
CA GLY A 119 0.66 -3.57 10.25
C GLY A 119 0.83 -2.15 9.73
N ALA A 120 1.33 -1.98 8.50
CA ALA A 120 1.46 -0.69 7.85
C ALA A 120 0.10 0.00 7.65
N ALA A 121 -0.91 -0.72 7.16
CA ALA A 121 -2.24 -0.15 6.96
C ALA A 121 -2.85 0.33 8.28
N PHE A 122 -2.80 -0.49 9.34
CA PHE A 122 -3.30 -0.10 10.65
C PHE A 122 -2.49 1.06 11.24
N ALA A 123 -1.16 1.03 11.17
CA ALA A 123 -0.29 2.06 11.72
C ALA A 123 -0.52 3.41 11.03
N THR A 124 -0.52 3.47 9.70
CA THR A 124 -0.72 4.74 8.97
C THR A 124 -2.14 5.28 9.17
N ARG A 125 -3.17 4.43 9.19
CA ARG A 125 -4.53 4.88 9.46
C ARG A 125 -4.71 5.36 10.89
N PHE A 126 -4.09 4.69 11.85
CA PHE A 126 -4.13 5.12 13.25
C PHE A 126 -3.38 6.44 13.47
N LEU A 127 -2.19 6.61 12.87
CA LEU A 127 -1.36 7.80 13.07
C LEU A 127 -1.96 9.05 12.39
N PHE A 128 -2.47 8.90 11.16
CA PHE A 128 -2.95 10.02 10.35
C PHE A 128 -4.48 10.23 10.39
N GLY A 129 -5.23 9.30 10.97
CA GLY A 129 -6.67 9.46 11.22
C GLY A 129 -6.96 10.52 12.29
N ALA A 130 -8.06 11.26 12.14
CA ALA A 130 -8.48 12.19 13.19
C ALA A 130 -9.06 11.41 14.39
N ARG A 131 -8.90 11.94 15.60
CA ARG A 131 -9.59 11.40 16.77
C ARG A 131 -11.10 11.71 16.66
N PRO A 132 -11.97 10.89 17.27
CA PRO A 132 -13.41 11.12 17.28
C PRO A 132 -13.79 12.46 17.92
#